data_AF-A0A6N8BHY5-F1
#
_entry.id   AF-A0A6N8BHY5-F1
#
_cell.length_a   1.000
_cell.length_b   1.000
_cell.length_c   1.000
_cell.angle_alpha   90.00
_cell.angle_beta   90.00
_cell.angle_gamma   90.00
#
_symmetry.space_group_name_H-M   'P 1'
#
loop_
_entity.id
_entity.type
_entity.pdbx_description
1 polymer ?
#
loop_
_entity_poly.entity_id
_entity_poly.type
_entity_poly.pdbx_seq_one_letter_code
_entity_poly.pdbx_strand_id
1 'polypeptide(L)'
;MKKVILFCSLIVFLLAGCTNKDNEEAMSKDSFRDLADNVSDNVEIIQPEQTVAIKDYTLLERMYVDVDSDSKVENIELYTSANTHHGNRIGWDDGQKWLLLVKNNNKIYPLYDNYLQLGQLEFYVTSFNNSKTVSPDSTDLERHIYVIEASHTIKMLDYYWDEKNSCFKWLFEKPNLSLKK
;
A
#
# COMPACT_ATOMS: atom_id res chain seq x y z
N MET A 1 -10.76 38.40 -44.95
CA MET A 1 -12.01 37.75 -45.43
C MET A 1 -11.73 36.24 -45.43
N LYS A 2 -12.40 35.34 -44.71
CA LYS A 2 -13.78 35.24 -44.26
C LYS A 2 -13.83 34.62 -42.85
N LYS A 3 -14.70 35.14 -41.98
CA LYS A 3 -15.10 34.49 -40.72
C LYS A 3 -16.17 33.45 -41.05
N VAL A 4 -16.01 32.22 -40.57
CA VAL A 4 -17.07 31.20 -40.64
C VAL A 4 -17.73 31.18 -39.26
N ILE A 5 -18.91 31.81 -39.18
CA ILE A 5 -19.84 31.68 -38.07
C ILE A 5 -20.83 30.59 -38.52
N LEU A 6 -20.87 29.47 -37.80
CA LEU A 6 -21.95 28.50 -37.96
C LEU A 6 -22.86 28.61 -36.74
N PHE A 7 -24.05 29.14 -37.00
CA PHE A 7 -25.22 29.15 -36.14
C PHE A 7 -26.01 27.84 -36.33
N CYS A 8 -27.04 27.66 -35.50
CA CYS A 8 -28.02 26.56 -35.46
C CYS A 8 -27.60 25.38 -34.56
N SER A 9 -28.39 24.93 -33.61
CA SER A 9 -29.81 25.16 -33.36
C SER A 9 -30.12 24.87 -31.90
N LEU A 10 -30.86 25.79 -31.30
CA LEU A 10 -31.56 25.63 -30.04
C LEU A 10 -32.70 24.63 -30.26
N ILE A 11 -32.61 23.43 -29.66
CA ILE A 11 -33.77 22.54 -29.51
C ILE A 11 -34.09 22.47 -28.03
N VAL A 12 -35.08 23.29 -27.65
CA VAL A 12 -35.83 23.17 -26.41
C VAL A 12 -36.85 22.04 -26.63
N PHE A 13 -36.69 20.92 -25.93
CA PHE A 13 -37.79 20.00 -25.65
C PHE A 13 -38.02 19.98 -24.14
N LEU A 14 -39.02 20.72 -23.70
CA LEU A 14 -39.70 20.56 -22.42
C LEU A 14 -41.07 19.95 -22.71
N LEU A 15 -41.28 18.69 -22.32
CA LEU A 15 -42.56 18.09 -21.87
C LEU A 15 -42.15 16.84 -21.07
N ALA A 16 -42.15 16.87 -19.73
CA ALA A 16 -43.28 16.69 -18.83
C ALA A 16 -43.86 15.25 -18.82
N GLY A 17 -43.59 14.53 -17.72
CA GLY A 17 -44.52 13.54 -17.16
C GLY A 17 -44.04 12.09 -17.10
N CYS A 18 -43.53 11.65 -15.95
CA CYS A 18 -44.19 10.62 -15.15
C CYS A 18 -43.64 10.63 -13.73
N THR A 19 -44.56 10.77 -12.80
CA THR A 19 -44.39 10.74 -11.35
C THR A 19 -43.89 9.37 -10.88
N ASN A 20 -42.95 9.36 -9.94
CA ASN A 20 -43.07 8.56 -8.74
C ASN A 20 -42.46 9.36 -7.59
N LYS A 21 -43.34 9.83 -6.69
CA LYS A 21 -42.99 9.95 -5.29
C LYS A 21 -42.61 8.54 -4.84
N ASP A 22 -41.47 8.40 -4.18
CA ASP A 22 -41.31 7.64 -2.95
C ASP A 22 -39.86 7.78 -2.46
N ASN A 23 -39.74 8.27 -1.23
CA ASN A 23 -38.68 8.01 -0.26
C ASN A 23 -37.29 8.64 -0.50
N GLU A 24 -37.21 9.92 -0.16
CA GLU A 24 -35.98 10.52 0.37
C GLU A 24 -35.77 9.99 1.80
N GLU A 25 -35.25 8.77 1.94
CA GLU A 25 -34.69 8.31 3.22
C GLU A 25 -33.33 8.99 3.40
N ALA A 26 -33.29 9.95 4.32
CA ALA A 26 -32.06 10.50 4.86
C ALA A 26 -31.25 9.35 5.49
N MET A 27 -30.26 8.85 4.74
CA MET A 27 -29.27 7.89 5.23
C MET A 27 -28.56 8.51 6.44
N SER A 28 -28.82 7.95 7.63
CA SER A 28 -28.33 8.50 8.89
C SER A 28 -26.80 8.49 8.92
N LYS A 29 -26.20 9.56 9.45
CA LYS A 29 -24.75 9.65 9.71
C LYS A 29 -24.27 8.62 10.75
N ASP A 30 -25.18 7.93 11.43
CA ASP A 30 -24.86 6.92 12.42
C ASP A 30 -24.48 5.58 11.77
N SER A 31 -25.01 5.24 10.59
CA SER A 31 -24.65 3.99 9.90
C SER A 31 -23.22 3.98 9.33
N PHE A 32 -22.63 5.16 9.10
CA PHE A 32 -21.21 5.28 8.73
C PHE A 32 -20.27 5.17 9.93
N ARG A 33 -20.74 5.41 11.16
CA ARG A 33 -19.92 5.25 12.38
C ARG A 33 -19.83 3.78 12.78
N ASP A 34 -20.91 3.03 12.61
CA ASP A 34 -20.94 1.59 12.95
C ASP A 34 -20.09 0.71 12.00
N LEU A 35 -19.75 1.20 10.80
CA LEU A 35 -18.79 0.53 9.91
C LEU A 35 -17.32 0.78 10.30
N ALA A 36 -17.02 1.95 10.87
CA ALA A 36 -15.65 2.31 11.26
C ALA A 36 -15.19 1.55 12.50
N ASP A 37 -16.12 1.22 13.42
CA ASP A 37 -15.82 0.49 14.66
C ASP A 37 -15.66 -1.04 14.47
N ASN A 38 -15.89 -1.57 13.26
CA ASN A 38 -15.71 -3.00 12.94
C ASN A 38 -14.44 -3.31 12.11
N VAL A 39 -13.51 -2.36 11.95
CA VAL A 39 -12.19 -2.57 11.31
C VAL A 39 -11.11 -2.88 12.37
N SER A 40 -11.48 -3.48 13.50
CA SER A 40 -10.61 -3.56 14.68
C SER A 40 -9.79 -4.85 14.85
N ASP A 41 -9.92 -5.86 13.98
CA ASP A 41 -9.39 -7.20 14.34
C ASP A 41 -8.16 -7.68 13.56
N ASN A 42 -7.62 -6.94 12.58
CA ASN A 42 -6.45 -7.40 11.81
C ASN A 42 -5.35 -6.34 11.65
N VAL A 43 -4.93 -5.75 12.75
CA VAL A 43 -3.76 -4.86 12.78
C VAL A 43 -2.67 -5.49 13.64
N GLU A 44 -1.57 -5.91 13.02
CA GLU A 44 -0.40 -6.38 13.75
C GLU A 44 0.60 -5.23 13.90
N ILE A 45 1.27 -5.19 15.05
CA ILE A 45 2.32 -4.22 15.33
C ILE A 45 3.67 -4.90 15.12
N ILE A 46 4.49 -4.34 14.24
CA ILE A 46 5.84 -4.83 13.98
C ILE A 46 6.79 -4.21 15.01
N GLN A 47 7.36 -5.06 15.87
CA GLN A 47 8.33 -4.65 16.87
C GLN A 47 9.72 -4.51 16.25
N PRO A 48 10.51 -3.49 16.65
CA PRO A 48 11.88 -3.39 16.21
C PRO A 48 12.75 -4.46 16.87
N GLU A 49 13.65 -5.03 16.09
CA GLU A 49 14.70 -5.92 16.55
C GLU A 49 16.04 -5.16 16.67
N GLN A 50 16.85 -5.58 17.64
CA GLN A 50 18.21 -5.04 17.82
C GLN A 50 19.15 -5.53 16.72
N THR A 51 18.97 -6.78 16.27
CA THR A 51 19.81 -7.43 15.27
C THR A 51 18.99 -8.43 14.49
N VAL A 52 19.13 -8.45 13.16
CA VAL A 52 18.57 -9.49 12.30
C VAL A 52 19.73 -10.22 11.60
N ALA A 53 19.70 -11.54 11.61
CA ALA A 53 20.75 -12.36 11.00
C ALA A 53 20.62 -12.38 9.47
N ILE A 54 21.44 -11.57 8.78
CA ILE A 54 21.44 -11.44 7.31
C ILE A 54 22.67 -12.08 6.63
N LYS A 55 23.54 -12.75 7.38
CA LYS A 55 24.83 -13.26 6.87
C LYS A 55 24.68 -14.23 5.70
N ASP A 56 23.64 -15.06 5.75
CA ASP A 56 23.37 -16.10 4.75
C ASP A 56 22.30 -15.66 3.73
N TYR A 57 22.04 -14.35 3.64
CA TYR A 57 21.10 -13.77 2.70
C TYR A 57 21.82 -12.92 1.64
N THR A 58 21.31 -12.99 0.41
CA THR A 58 21.66 -12.09 -0.69
C THR A 58 20.75 -10.87 -0.65
N LEU A 59 21.32 -9.67 -0.67
CA LEU A 59 20.57 -8.42 -0.87
C LEU A 59 20.15 -8.30 -2.34
N LEU A 60 18.84 -8.18 -2.58
CA LEU A 60 18.25 -8.05 -3.90
C LEU A 60 18.01 -6.59 -4.29
N GLU A 61 17.40 -5.85 -3.39
CA GLU A 61 16.99 -4.48 -3.62
C GLU A 61 17.17 -3.63 -2.36
N ARG A 62 17.54 -2.37 -2.57
CA ARG A 62 17.62 -1.37 -1.51
C ARG A 62 17.01 -0.05 -2.01
N MET A 63 16.13 0.52 -1.20
CA MET A 63 15.53 1.84 -1.41
C MET A 63 15.79 2.74 -0.21
N TYR A 64 15.86 4.05 -0.44
CA TYR A 64 16.11 5.08 0.56
C TYR A 64 14.91 6.04 0.59
N VAL A 65 14.10 6.00 1.65
CA VAL A 65 12.89 6.81 1.79
C VAL A 65 12.73 7.24 3.24
N ASP A 66 12.31 8.49 3.46
CA ASP A 66 11.83 9.02 4.74
C ASP A 66 10.43 8.45 5.04
N VAL A 67 10.35 7.23 5.59
CA VAL A 67 9.09 6.48 5.74
C VAL A 67 8.26 6.99 6.91
N ASP A 68 8.91 7.50 7.95
CA ASP A 68 8.24 8.01 9.16
C ASP A 68 8.00 9.52 9.15
N SER A 69 8.36 10.20 8.05
CA SER A 69 8.20 11.65 7.86
C SER A 69 9.02 12.49 8.86
N ASP A 70 10.09 11.95 9.44
CA ASP A 70 10.96 12.65 10.39
C ASP A 70 12.09 13.47 9.73
N SER A 71 12.09 13.54 8.39
CA SER A 71 13.11 14.18 7.54
C SER A 71 14.48 13.50 7.55
N LYS A 72 14.62 12.33 8.17
CA LYS A 72 15.74 11.42 7.96
C LYS A 72 15.31 10.35 6.97
N VAL A 73 16.28 9.62 6.45
CA VAL A 73 16.04 8.64 5.38
C VAL A 73 16.28 7.26 5.93
N GLU A 74 15.27 6.40 5.83
CA GLU A 74 15.34 4.99 6.17
C GLU A 74 15.81 4.16 4.98
N ASN A 75 16.41 3.01 5.29
CA ASN A 75 16.77 2.02 4.28
C ASN A 75 15.72 0.91 4.28
N ILE A 76 15.08 0.70 3.14
CA ILE A 76 14.23 -0.47 2.89
C ILE A 76 15.07 -1.48 2.11
N GLU A 77 15.19 -2.70 2.62
CA GLU A 77 16.08 -3.71 2.07
C GLU A 77 15.38 -5.06 1.91
N LEU A 78 15.38 -5.57 0.69
CA LEU A 78 14.84 -6.87 0.34
C LEU A 78 15.97 -7.89 0.18
N TYR A 79 15.86 -8.98 0.92
CA TYR A 79 16.83 -10.06 1.00
C TYR A 79 16.20 -11.39 0.59
N THR A 80 17.03 -12.31 0.10
CA THR A 80 16.65 -13.71 -0.12
C THR A 80 17.75 -14.66 0.32
N SER A 81 17.40 -15.87 0.76
CA SER A 81 18.38 -16.93 1.02
C SER A 81 18.95 -17.57 -0.26
N ALA A 82 18.42 -17.22 -1.44
CA ALA A 82 18.97 -17.68 -2.70
C ALA A 82 20.38 -17.08 -2.91
N ASN A 83 21.33 -17.93 -3.29
CA ASN A 83 22.72 -17.53 -3.46
C ASN A 83 22.97 -17.00 -4.88
N THR A 84 23.88 -16.03 -5.00
CA THR A 84 24.43 -15.65 -6.31
C THR A 84 25.34 -16.75 -6.86
N HIS A 85 25.26 -16.99 -8.16
CA HIS A 85 26.21 -17.83 -8.91
C HIS A 85 27.04 -16.96 -9.87
N HIS A 86 27.94 -17.59 -10.63
CA HIS A 86 28.82 -16.92 -11.58
C HIS A 86 28.08 -15.90 -12.46
N GLY A 87 28.61 -14.68 -12.52
CA GLY A 87 28.02 -13.58 -13.32
C GLY A 87 26.95 -12.76 -12.61
N ASN A 88 26.90 -12.77 -11.26
CA ASN A 88 25.95 -11.98 -10.45
C ASN A 88 24.47 -12.32 -10.72
N ARG A 89 24.21 -13.55 -11.16
CA ARG A 89 22.86 -14.07 -11.37
C ARG A 89 22.46 -14.87 -10.14
N ILE A 90 21.22 -14.70 -9.69
CA ILE A 90 20.68 -15.45 -8.56
C ILE A 90 20.30 -16.85 -9.05
N GLY A 91 20.79 -17.86 -8.34
CA GLY A 91 20.38 -19.25 -8.53
C GLY A 91 19.05 -19.48 -7.81
N TRP A 92 17.94 -19.20 -8.48
CA TRP A 92 16.61 -19.47 -7.96
C TRP A 92 16.36 -20.99 -7.87
N ASP A 93 15.76 -21.42 -6.78
CA ASP A 93 15.33 -22.80 -6.53
C ASP A 93 13.80 -22.85 -6.40
N ASP A 94 13.24 -24.02 -6.10
CA ASP A 94 11.81 -24.21 -5.87
C ASP A 94 11.29 -23.47 -4.62
N GLY A 95 12.18 -22.98 -3.76
CA GLY A 95 11.80 -22.05 -2.70
C GLY A 95 12.99 -21.45 -1.96
N GLN A 96 12.72 -20.31 -1.34
CA GLN A 96 13.72 -19.53 -0.62
C GLN A 96 13.07 -18.75 0.51
N LYS A 97 13.86 -18.42 1.53
CA LYS A 97 13.45 -17.41 2.51
C LYS A 97 13.54 -16.03 1.87
N TRP A 98 12.55 -15.20 2.19
CA TRP A 98 12.50 -13.79 1.83
C TRP A 98 12.41 -12.97 3.10
N LEU A 99 13.18 -11.88 3.14
CA LEU A 99 13.28 -11.01 4.29
C LEU A 99 13.22 -9.56 3.82
N LEU A 100 12.22 -8.80 4.26
CA LEU A 100 12.09 -7.37 4.00
C LEU A 100 12.30 -6.60 5.29
N LEU A 101 13.28 -5.71 5.30
CA LEU A 101 13.66 -4.92 6.47
C LEU A 101 13.45 -3.43 6.19
N VAL A 102 12.98 -2.70 7.19
CA VAL A 102 13.16 -1.25 7.28
C VAL A 102 14.16 -0.95 8.38
N LYS A 103 15.25 -0.28 8.03
CA LYS A 103 16.28 0.18 8.98
C LYS A 103 16.11 1.67 9.21
N ASN A 104 15.72 2.01 10.44
CA ASN A 104 15.59 3.38 10.91
C ASN A 104 16.57 3.59 12.08
N ASN A 105 17.64 4.35 11.83
CA ASN A 105 18.71 4.58 12.80
C ASN A 105 19.25 3.26 13.40
N ASN A 106 19.05 3.04 14.70
CA ASN A 106 19.48 1.85 15.44
C ASN A 106 18.37 0.78 15.59
N LYS A 107 17.26 0.93 14.87
CA LYS A 107 16.13 -0.01 14.91
C LYS A 107 15.98 -0.71 13.57
N ILE A 108 15.73 -2.02 13.62
CA ILE A 108 15.49 -2.84 12.43
C ILE A 108 14.07 -3.40 12.54
N TYR A 109 13.22 -3.11 11.57
CA TYR A 109 11.85 -3.60 11.53
C TYR A 109 11.74 -4.68 10.46
N PRO A 110 11.58 -5.97 10.84
CA PRO A 110 11.33 -7.03 9.88
C PRO A 110 9.87 -6.97 9.46
N LEU A 111 9.59 -6.32 8.34
CA LEU A 111 8.23 -6.24 7.81
C LEU A 111 7.77 -7.61 7.30
N TYR A 112 8.67 -8.37 6.70
CA TYR A 112 8.39 -9.70 6.17
C TYR A 112 9.57 -10.63 6.47
N ASP A 113 9.31 -11.80 7.06
CA ASP A 113 10.29 -12.89 7.21
C ASP A 113 9.57 -14.22 7.02
N ASN A 114 9.60 -14.76 5.81
CA ASN A 114 8.92 -16.01 5.52
C ASN A 114 9.59 -16.82 4.40
N TYR A 115 9.35 -18.12 4.41
CA TYR A 115 9.74 -19.02 3.33
C TYR A 115 8.64 -19.07 2.26
N LEU A 116 9.01 -18.86 1.01
CA LEU A 116 8.11 -18.98 -0.14
C LEU A 116 8.55 -20.13 -1.04
N GLN A 117 7.63 -21.06 -1.28
CA GLN A 117 7.76 -22.11 -2.28
C GLN A 117 7.07 -21.68 -3.57
N LEU A 118 7.78 -21.81 -4.70
CA LEU A 118 7.33 -21.45 -6.05
C LEU A 118 6.72 -20.05 -6.09
N GLY A 119 7.46 -19.07 -5.60
CA GLY A 119 6.98 -17.70 -5.51
C GLY A 119 8.07 -16.66 -5.40
N GLN A 120 7.62 -15.42 -5.45
CA GLN A 120 8.45 -14.22 -5.37
C GLN A 120 7.83 -13.20 -4.41
N LEU A 121 8.70 -12.35 -3.86
CA LEU A 121 8.31 -11.21 -3.06
C LEU A 121 8.74 -9.93 -3.79
N GLU A 122 7.81 -9.00 -3.94
CA GLU A 122 8.06 -7.65 -4.44
C GLU A 122 7.56 -6.63 -3.42
N PHE A 123 8.16 -5.43 -3.38
CA PHE A 123 7.65 -4.34 -2.57
C PHE A 123 7.57 -3.03 -3.35
N TYR A 124 6.67 -2.16 -2.93
CA TYR A 124 6.42 -0.85 -3.53
C TYR A 124 6.22 0.18 -2.42
N VAL A 125 6.75 1.38 -2.60
CA VAL A 125 6.54 2.50 -1.68
C VAL A 125 5.66 3.54 -2.32
N THR A 126 4.57 3.90 -1.66
CA THR A 126 3.58 4.87 -2.16
C THR A 126 3.40 5.98 -1.14
N SER A 127 3.30 7.22 -1.62
CA SER A 127 3.01 8.40 -0.81
C SER A 127 1.58 8.88 -0.99
N PHE A 128 0.89 9.19 0.11
CA PHE A 128 -0.48 9.67 0.14
C PHE A 128 -0.56 11.06 0.79
N ASN A 129 -1.22 11.99 0.11
CA ASN A 129 -1.53 13.31 0.65
C ASN A 129 -2.92 13.29 1.31
N ASN A 130 -3.00 12.68 2.50
CA ASN A 130 -4.25 12.48 3.21
C ASN A 130 -4.85 13.79 3.75
N SER A 131 -3.99 14.76 4.06
CA SER A 131 -4.37 16.13 4.48
C SER A 131 -4.94 16.97 3.33
N LYS A 132 -4.75 16.55 2.07
CA LYS A 132 -5.13 17.28 0.84
C LYS A 132 -4.48 18.66 0.76
N THR A 133 -3.29 18.81 1.33
CA THR A 133 -2.48 20.03 1.22
C THR A 133 -2.16 20.31 -0.24
N VAL A 134 -2.31 21.57 -0.66
CA VAL A 134 -1.93 21.99 -2.02
C VAL A 134 -0.42 22.15 -2.06
N SER A 135 0.25 21.39 -2.92
CA SER A 135 1.72 21.30 -2.98
C SER A 135 2.32 20.79 -1.64
N PRO A 136 2.03 19.53 -1.26
CA PRO A 136 2.52 18.96 -0.01
C PRO A 136 4.05 18.85 -0.01
N ASP A 137 4.66 19.16 1.12
CA ASP A 137 6.06 18.82 1.38
C ASP A 137 6.17 17.34 1.79
N SER A 138 7.40 16.83 1.89
CA SER A 138 7.64 15.42 2.22
C SER A 138 7.05 15.01 3.57
N THR A 139 6.97 15.92 4.53
CA THR A 139 6.40 15.67 5.87
C THR A 139 4.87 15.63 5.88
N ASP A 140 4.22 16.16 4.83
CA ASP A 140 2.75 16.14 4.70
C ASP A 140 2.22 14.82 4.13
N LEU A 141 3.13 13.93 3.70
CA LEU A 141 2.81 12.70 3.01
C LEU A 141 2.88 11.51 3.96
N GLU A 142 1.82 10.71 4.00
CA GLU A 142 1.85 9.39 4.62
C GLU A 142 2.45 8.39 3.64
N ARG A 143 3.31 7.48 4.10
CA ARG A 143 3.97 6.51 3.24
C ARG A 143 3.61 5.10 3.64
N HIS A 144 3.27 4.34 2.61
CA HIS A 144 2.92 2.93 2.73
C HIS A 144 3.93 2.10 1.96
N ILE A 145 4.28 0.96 2.54
CA ILE A 145 5.09 -0.08 1.91
C ILE A 145 4.15 -1.24 1.61
N TYR A 146 3.83 -1.43 0.34
CA TYR A 146 3.06 -2.56 -0.13
C TYR A 146 3.99 -3.73 -0.43
N VAL A 147 3.69 -4.90 0.12
CA VAL A 147 4.42 -6.14 -0.15
C VAL A 147 3.49 -7.09 -0.90
N ILE A 148 3.92 -7.54 -2.07
CA ILE A 148 3.21 -8.51 -2.89
C ILE A 148 3.93 -9.85 -2.77
N GLU A 149 3.29 -10.79 -2.07
CA GLU A 149 3.68 -12.19 -2.06
C GLU A 149 2.94 -12.90 -3.19
N ALA A 150 3.67 -13.28 -4.24
CA ALA A 150 3.12 -14.04 -5.36
C ALA A 150 3.64 -15.48 -5.31
N SER A 151 2.83 -16.40 -4.80
CA SER A 151 3.11 -17.84 -4.80
C SER A 151 1.91 -18.63 -5.33
N HIS A 152 1.41 -19.62 -4.60
CA HIS A 152 0.17 -20.35 -4.91
C HIS A 152 -1.07 -19.43 -4.83
N THR A 153 -1.00 -18.39 -4.01
CA THR A 153 -1.95 -17.29 -3.96
C THR A 153 -1.19 -15.97 -4.05
N ILE A 154 -1.90 -14.90 -4.41
CA ILE A 154 -1.38 -13.54 -4.32
C ILE A 154 -1.88 -12.93 -3.02
N LYS A 155 -0.97 -12.50 -2.16
CA LYS A 155 -1.28 -11.70 -0.98
C LYS A 155 -0.64 -10.32 -1.14
N MET A 156 -1.39 -9.30 -0.74
CA MET A 156 -0.89 -7.94 -0.62
C MET A 156 -0.93 -7.56 0.85
N LEU A 157 0.18 -7.06 1.36
CA LEU A 157 0.32 -6.59 2.73
C LEU A 157 0.63 -5.09 2.66
N ASP A 158 -0.08 -4.29 3.43
CA ASP A 158 0.12 -2.84 3.50
C ASP A 158 0.73 -2.48 4.85
N TYR A 159 1.98 -2.02 4.85
CA TYR A 159 2.70 -1.55 6.02
C TYR A 159 2.79 -0.03 6.05
N TYR A 160 2.52 0.58 7.19
CA TYR A 160 2.63 2.03 7.37
C TYR A 160 3.19 2.37 8.75
N TRP A 161 3.74 3.57 8.88
CA TRP A 161 4.27 4.06 10.14
C TRP A 161 3.15 4.61 11.03
N ASP A 162 3.04 4.10 12.25
CA ASP A 162 2.18 4.66 13.28
C ASP A 162 2.96 5.62 14.17
N GLU A 163 2.84 6.91 13.89
CA GLU A 163 3.51 7.98 14.62
C GLU A 163 3.26 7.90 16.14
N LYS A 164 2.01 7.58 16.54
CA LYS A 164 1.60 7.58 17.95
C LYS A 164 2.35 6.54 18.77
N ASN A 165 2.58 5.38 18.18
CA ASN A 165 3.25 4.25 18.85
C ASN A 165 4.72 4.09 18.41
N SER A 166 5.17 4.88 17.44
CA SER A 166 6.53 4.86 16.89
C SER A 166 6.95 3.46 16.40
N CYS A 167 6.06 2.82 15.64
CA CYS A 167 6.21 1.46 15.13
C CYS A 167 5.54 1.29 13.77
N PHE A 168 5.93 0.26 13.01
CA PHE A 168 5.19 -0.15 11.84
C PHE A 168 3.95 -0.96 12.23
N LYS A 169 2.87 -0.77 11.48
CA LYS A 169 1.67 -1.60 11.50
C LYS A 169 1.42 -2.17 10.13
N TRP A 170 0.71 -3.29 10.06
CA TRP A 170 0.15 -3.72 8.79
C TRP A 170 -1.34 -4.02 8.88
N LEU A 171 -2.04 -3.73 7.78
CA LEU A 171 -3.48 -3.93 7.62
C LEU A 171 -3.73 -5.14 6.71
N PHE A 172 -4.50 -6.12 7.18
CA PHE A 172 -5.04 -7.16 6.31
C PHE A 172 -6.31 -6.66 5.63
N GLU A 173 -6.21 -6.20 4.38
CA GLU A 173 -7.40 -6.07 3.54
C GLU A 173 -7.83 -7.47 3.09
N LYS A 174 -9.01 -7.92 3.56
CA LYS A 174 -9.67 -9.06 2.91
C LYS A 174 -9.88 -8.68 1.44
N PRO A 175 -9.45 -9.49 0.46
CA PRO A 175 -9.70 -9.19 -0.95
C PRO A 175 -11.22 -9.23 -1.18
N ASN A 176 -11.84 -8.06 -1.19
CA ASN A 176 -13.26 -7.91 -1.45
C ASN A 176 -13.46 -7.87 -2.98
N LEU A 177 -13.05 -8.96 -3.65
CA LEU A 177 -13.36 -9.19 -5.05
C LEU A 177 -14.80 -9.71 -5.18
N SER A 178 -15.76 -8.88 -4.80
CA SER A 178 -17.14 -9.04 -5.25
C SER A 178 -17.21 -8.56 -6.70
N LEU A 179 -16.86 -9.44 -7.64
CA LEU A 179 -17.32 -9.29 -9.00
C LEU A 179 -18.83 -9.56 -8.98
N LYS A 180 -19.63 -8.50 -8.86
CA LYS A 180 -21.06 -8.57 -9.19
C LYS A 180 -21.15 -8.99 -10.66
N LYS A 181 -21.59 -10.23 -10.87
CA LYS A 181 -22.02 -10.74 -12.18
C LYS A 181 -23.29 -10.03 -12.64
#